data_AF-A0A2S7XD32-F1
#
_entry.id   AF-A0A2S7XD32-F1
#
_cell.length_a   1.000
_cell.length_b   1.000
_cell.length_c   1.000
_cell.angle_alpha   90.00
_cell.angle_beta   90.00
_cell.angle_gamma   90.00
#
_symmetry.space_group_name_H-M   'P 1'
#
loop_
_entity.id
_entity.type
_entity.pdbx_description
1 polymer ?
#
loop_
_entity_poly.entity_id
_entity_poly.type
_entity_poly.pdbx_seq_one_letter_code
_entity_poly.pdbx_strand_id
1 'polypeptide(L)'
;MEQKTESVWPLQFEVIEEIKKVGRWSAPSWHIGDIHLYERAEAAAQSNAVLFERNLEIFRDERTDYRFNLSSQDPKLFFAFENDNDVLTPVMITVSQSMIGQYMDGDYVVLSIGMPLPMQAWLEAFIGKHGELIEVRRKKRKGAGRASEQLPK
;
A
#
# COMPACT_ATOMS: atom_id res chain seq x y z
N MET A 1 -21.69 5.26 3.95
CA MET A 1 -20.24 5.50 3.79
C MET A 1 -19.97 6.98 3.99
N GLU A 2 -18.80 7.36 4.51
CA GLU A 2 -18.35 8.75 4.43
C GLU A 2 -18.01 9.12 2.97
N GLN A 3 -18.04 10.40 2.60
CA GLN A 3 -17.79 10.81 1.22
C GLN A 3 -16.29 10.89 0.92
N LYS A 4 -15.88 10.25 -0.18
CA LYS A 4 -14.51 10.34 -0.70
C LYS A 4 -14.09 11.79 -0.94
N THR A 5 -12.96 12.20 -0.38
CA THR A 5 -12.42 13.56 -0.51
C THR A 5 -11.32 13.62 -1.58
N GLU A 6 -10.47 14.66 -1.53
CA GLU A 6 -9.25 14.77 -2.33
C GLU A 6 -8.15 13.80 -1.86
N SER A 7 -8.02 13.60 -0.55
CA SER A 7 -6.90 12.87 0.08
C SER A 7 -7.32 11.70 0.98
N VAL A 8 -8.63 11.43 1.10
CA VAL A 8 -9.19 10.32 1.89
C VAL A 8 -10.23 9.57 1.06
N TRP A 9 -10.09 8.25 0.96
CA TRP A 9 -11.13 7.34 0.48
C TRP A 9 -11.54 6.39 1.61
N PRO A 10 -12.75 6.55 2.17
CA PRO A 10 -13.34 5.55 3.07
C PRO A 10 -13.64 4.27 2.29
N LEU A 11 -12.98 3.16 2.64
CA LEU A 11 -13.12 1.88 1.94
C LEU A 11 -13.79 0.85 2.83
N GLN A 12 -14.64 0.03 2.21
CA GLN A 12 -15.11 -1.23 2.79
C GLN A 12 -14.58 -2.37 1.91
N PHE A 13 -14.11 -3.44 2.54
CA PHE A 13 -13.43 -4.53 1.84
C PHE A 13 -13.60 -5.85 2.60
N GLU A 14 -13.50 -6.94 1.87
CA GLU A 14 -13.60 -8.30 2.41
C GLU A 14 -12.20 -8.89 2.65
N VAL A 15 -12.05 -9.65 3.73
CA VAL A 15 -10.88 -10.48 4.00
C VAL A 15 -11.34 -11.93 4.14
N ILE A 16 -10.88 -12.78 3.24
CA ILE A 16 -11.29 -14.18 3.13
C ILE A 16 -10.25 -15.05 3.83
N GLU A 17 -10.69 -15.88 4.78
CA GLU A 17 -9.85 -16.89 5.43
C GLU A 17 -9.82 -18.19 4.61
N GLU A 18 -8.63 -18.74 4.40
CA GLU A 18 -8.39 -20.04 3.75
C GLU A 18 -7.39 -20.88 4.57
N ILE A 19 -7.64 -22.19 4.70
CA ILE A 19 -6.69 -23.10 5.37
C ILE A 19 -5.64 -23.57 4.34
N LYS A 20 -4.44 -22.98 4.38
CA LYS A 20 -3.33 -23.42 3.54
C LYS A 20 -2.61 -24.63 4.14
N LYS A 21 -2.49 -25.69 3.34
CA LYS A 21 -1.80 -26.93 3.72
C LYS A 21 -0.34 -26.90 3.28
N VAL A 22 0.58 -26.78 4.24
CA VAL A 22 2.04 -26.78 4.02
C VAL A 22 2.60 -28.16 4.41
N GLY A 23 2.59 -29.06 3.42
CA GLY A 23 3.07 -30.44 3.58
C GLY A 23 2.15 -31.26 4.50
N ARG A 24 2.59 -31.47 5.75
CA ARG A 24 1.80 -32.15 6.80
C ARG A 24 1.00 -31.20 7.69
N TRP A 25 1.35 -29.91 7.69
CA TRP A 25 0.72 -28.90 8.53
C TRP A 25 -0.40 -28.17 7.78
N SER A 26 -1.32 -27.61 8.53
CA SER A 26 -2.38 -26.72 8.06
C SER A 26 -2.36 -25.48 8.94
N ALA A 27 -2.32 -24.30 8.32
CA ALA A 27 -2.39 -23.01 9.00
C ALA A 27 -3.46 -22.15 8.33
N PRO A 28 -4.11 -21.23 9.06
CA PRO A 28 -4.91 -20.20 8.43
C PRO A 28 -4.03 -19.29 7.57
N SER A 29 -4.66 -18.65 6.61
CA SER A 29 -4.07 -17.73 5.66
C SER A 29 -5.19 -16.85 5.13
N TRP A 30 -4.86 -15.63 4.73
CA TRP A 30 -5.88 -14.66 4.31
C TRP A 30 -5.52 -14.06 2.96
N HIS A 31 -6.56 -13.62 2.24
CA HIS A 31 -6.45 -12.75 1.09
C HIS A 31 -7.59 -11.73 1.10
N ILE A 32 -7.40 -10.59 0.42
CA ILE A 32 -8.47 -9.60 0.24
C ILE A 32 -9.42 -10.14 -0.83
N GLY A 33 -10.73 -10.03 -0.56
CA GLY A 33 -11.81 -10.30 -1.51
C GLY A 33 -12.19 -9.05 -2.31
N ASP A 34 -13.48 -8.78 -2.41
CA ASP A 34 -13.98 -7.57 -3.07
C ASP A 34 -13.70 -6.29 -2.26
N ILE A 35 -13.60 -5.17 -2.99
CA ILE A 35 -13.53 -3.82 -2.42
C ILE A 35 -14.74 -3.02 -2.89
N HIS A 36 -15.55 -2.61 -1.92
CA HIS A 36 -16.78 -1.87 -2.10
C HIS A 36 -16.44 -0.37 -2.11
N LEU A 37 -16.24 0.20 -3.32
CA LEU A 37 -15.68 1.56 -3.52
C LEU A 37 -16.70 2.71 -3.39
N TYR A 38 -18.00 2.41 -3.48
CA TYR A 38 -19.08 3.40 -3.69
C TYR A 38 -20.34 3.08 -2.89
N GLU A 39 -20.78 1.81 -2.95
CA GLU A 39 -21.90 1.27 -2.20
C GLU A 39 -21.36 0.54 -0.96
N ARG A 40 -22.18 0.43 0.09
CA ARG A 40 -21.83 -0.35 1.29
C ARG A 40 -22.53 -1.71 1.20
N ALA A 41 -21.77 -2.78 1.23
CA ALA A 41 -22.29 -4.13 1.45
C ALA A 41 -22.78 -4.26 2.91
N GLU A 42 -23.94 -4.91 3.09
CA GLU A 42 -24.53 -5.18 4.42
C GLU A 42 -23.89 -6.42 5.10
N ALA A 43 -23.35 -7.34 4.30
CA ALA A 43 -22.62 -8.53 4.71
C ALA A 43 -21.59 -8.88 3.63
N ALA A 44 -20.56 -9.66 3.99
CA ALA A 44 -19.58 -10.16 3.02
C ALA A 44 -20.21 -11.16 2.04
N ALA A 45 -19.67 -11.25 0.82
CA ALA A 45 -20.18 -12.14 -0.22
C ALA A 45 -19.96 -13.64 0.07
N GLN A 46 -19.02 -13.99 0.96
CA GLN A 46 -18.66 -15.36 1.31
C GLN A 46 -18.75 -15.63 2.82
N SER A 47 -19.13 -16.84 3.23
CA SER A 47 -19.36 -17.19 4.64
C SER A 47 -18.08 -17.31 5.49
N ASN A 48 -16.91 -17.36 4.84
CA ASN A 48 -15.57 -17.33 5.43
C ASN A 48 -14.86 -15.98 5.18
N ALA A 49 -15.62 -14.93 4.83
CA ALA A 49 -15.12 -13.58 4.66
C ALA A 49 -15.58 -12.65 5.80
N VAL A 50 -14.66 -11.83 6.31
CA VAL A 50 -14.96 -10.76 7.27
C VAL A 50 -14.98 -9.43 6.53
N LEU A 51 -16.03 -8.64 6.76
CA LEU A 51 -16.24 -7.34 6.13
C LEU A 51 -15.69 -6.23 7.03
N PHE A 52 -14.71 -5.50 6.54
CA PHE A 52 -14.02 -4.44 7.29
C PHE A 52 -14.23 -3.06 6.66
N GLU A 53 -14.11 -2.01 7.46
CA GLU A 53 -14.07 -0.62 7.00
C GLU A 53 -12.81 0.09 7.51
N ARG A 54 -12.12 0.82 6.62
CA ARG A 54 -10.94 1.62 6.96
C ARG A 54 -10.73 2.73 5.92
N ASN A 55 -10.17 3.86 6.34
CA ASN A 55 -9.78 4.92 5.41
C ASN A 55 -8.44 4.59 4.74
N LEU A 56 -8.37 4.79 3.43
CA LEU A 56 -7.14 5.00 2.67
C LEU A 56 -6.88 6.51 2.65
N GLU A 57 -5.78 6.94 3.28
CA GLU A 57 -5.34 8.34 3.28
C GLU A 57 -4.08 8.50 2.43
N ILE A 58 -3.96 9.64 1.73
CA ILE A 58 -2.82 9.93 0.84
C ILE A 58 -2.20 11.31 1.09
N PHE A 59 -0.87 11.35 1.16
CA PHE A 59 -0.07 12.47 1.66
C PHE A 59 0.88 13.03 0.60
N ARG A 60 1.38 14.27 0.82
CA ARG A 60 2.15 15.02 -0.21
C ARG A 60 3.65 14.72 -0.21
N ASP A 61 4.18 14.11 0.83
CA ASP A 61 5.55 13.59 0.90
C ASP A 61 5.67 12.25 0.15
N GLU A 62 4.70 11.36 0.29
CA GLU A 62 4.70 10.02 -0.33
C GLU A 62 4.49 9.96 -1.86
N ARG A 63 4.28 11.09 -2.55
CA ARG A 63 3.95 11.11 -3.99
C ARG A 63 4.98 10.41 -4.89
N THR A 64 6.24 10.28 -4.45
CA THR A 64 7.27 9.52 -5.16
C THR A 64 6.94 8.02 -5.17
N ASP A 65 6.59 7.45 -4.03
CA ASP A 65 6.18 6.04 -3.89
C ASP A 65 4.87 5.77 -4.63
N TYR A 66 3.92 6.71 -4.58
CA TYR A 66 2.68 6.62 -5.35
C TYR A 66 2.94 6.57 -6.86
N ARG A 67 3.82 7.45 -7.37
CA ARG A 67 4.25 7.45 -8.78
C ARG A 67 5.00 6.17 -9.13
N PHE A 68 5.86 5.65 -8.25
CA PHE A 68 6.58 4.39 -8.44
C PHE A 68 5.62 3.20 -8.55
N ASN A 69 4.68 3.07 -7.62
CA ASN A 69 3.67 2.01 -7.58
C ASN A 69 2.78 2.03 -8.84
N LEU A 70 2.27 3.21 -9.23
CA LEU A 70 1.51 3.40 -10.48
C LEU A 70 2.34 3.09 -11.75
N SER A 71 3.66 3.27 -11.71
CA SER A 71 4.55 2.94 -12.84
C SER A 71 4.98 1.47 -12.92
N SER A 72 4.56 0.65 -11.96
CA SER A 72 4.83 -0.79 -11.96
C SER A 72 3.93 -1.54 -12.94
N GLN A 73 4.29 -2.78 -13.28
CA GLN A 73 3.51 -3.63 -14.19
C GLN A 73 2.14 -4.04 -13.61
N ASP A 74 2.00 -4.02 -12.29
CA ASP A 74 0.82 -4.49 -11.57
C ASP A 74 0.67 -3.63 -10.29
N PRO A 75 0.21 -2.37 -10.40
CA PRO A 75 0.11 -1.43 -9.29
C PRO A 75 -0.73 -1.99 -8.16
N LYS A 76 -0.27 -1.86 -6.92
CA LYS A 76 -0.89 -2.53 -5.76
C LYS A 76 -1.58 -1.58 -4.79
N LEU A 77 -2.69 -2.06 -4.25
CA LEU A 77 -3.25 -1.56 -3.00
C LEU A 77 -2.82 -2.51 -1.87
N PHE A 78 -2.31 -1.97 -0.77
CA PHE A 78 -1.76 -2.72 0.35
C PHE A 78 -2.57 -2.53 1.63
N PHE A 79 -2.62 -3.57 2.44
CA PHE A 79 -3.35 -3.64 3.70
C PHE A 79 -2.45 -4.24 4.77
N ALA A 80 -2.42 -3.63 5.96
CA ALA A 80 -1.79 -4.21 7.14
C ALA A 80 -2.84 -4.48 8.22
N PHE A 81 -2.73 -5.64 8.85
CA PHE A 81 -3.57 -6.09 9.95
C PHE A 81 -2.69 -6.47 11.14
N GLU A 82 -3.09 -6.10 12.35
CA GLU A 82 -2.62 -6.80 13.56
C GLU A 82 -3.24 -8.19 13.59
N ASN A 83 -2.47 -9.21 13.98
CA ASN A 83 -2.95 -10.58 14.13
C ASN A 83 -2.88 -11.00 15.60
N ASP A 84 -4.02 -10.99 16.30
CA ASP A 84 -4.15 -11.53 17.66
C ASP A 84 -4.81 -12.91 17.58
N ASN A 85 -4.00 -13.97 17.71
CA ASN A 85 -4.45 -15.37 17.73
C ASN A 85 -5.40 -15.73 16.56
N ASP A 86 -4.96 -15.43 15.33
CA ASP A 86 -5.66 -15.61 14.05
C ASP A 86 -6.87 -14.66 13.84
N VAL A 87 -7.10 -13.71 14.73
CA VAL A 87 -8.07 -12.61 14.55
C VAL A 87 -7.37 -11.38 13.96
N LEU A 88 -7.70 -11.05 12.71
CA LEU A 88 -7.14 -9.88 12.01
C LEU A 88 -7.89 -8.58 12.34
N THR A 89 -7.15 -7.53 12.67
CA THR A 89 -7.68 -6.16 12.86
C THR A 89 -6.98 -5.17 11.91
N PRO A 90 -7.69 -4.50 10.99
CA PRO A 90 -7.06 -3.64 9.98
C PRO A 90 -6.52 -2.34 10.57
N VAL A 91 -5.20 -2.18 10.57
CA VAL A 91 -4.53 -0.96 11.04
C VAL A 91 -4.38 0.08 9.94
N MET A 92 -4.04 -0.34 8.71
CA MET A 92 -3.71 0.56 7.59
C MET A 92 -4.16 0.02 6.25
N ILE A 93 -4.62 0.92 5.37
CA ILE A 93 -4.61 0.73 3.92
C ILE A 93 -3.67 1.78 3.32
N THR A 94 -2.79 1.40 2.39
CA THR A 94 -1.89 2.35 1.71
C THR A 94 -1.58 1.94 0.27
N VAL A 95 -1.16 2.92 -0.53
CA VAL A 95 -0.61 2.75 -1.88
C VAL A 95 0.90 3.03 -1.93
N SER A 96 1.54 3.18 -0.77
CA SER A 96 2.97 3.41 -0.59
C SER A 96 3.70 2.12 -0.19
N GLN A 97 4.74 1.77 -0.94
CA GLN A 97 5.53 0.56 -0.71
C GLN A 97 6.49 0.74 0.49
N SER A 98 7.06 1.93 0.68
CA SER A 98 7.89 2.24 1.84
C SER A 98 7.09 2.34 3.15
N MET A 99 5.80 2.70 3.07
CA MET A 99 4.91 2.73 4.24
C MET A 99 4.51 1.32 4.66
N ILE A 100 3.99 0.49 3.74
CA ILE A 100 3.58 -0.89 4.11
C ILE A 100 4.77 -1.75 4.54
N GLY A 101 5.99 -1.48 4.05
CA GLY A 101 7.19 -2.22 4.44
C GLY A 101 7.48 -2.19 5.95
N GLN A 102 7.00 -1.17 6.67
CA GLN A 102 7.12 -1.06 8.13
C GLN A 102 6.24 -2.07 8.89
N TYR A 103 5.30 -2.72 8.20
CA TYR A 103 4.40 -3.74 8.73
C TYR A 103 4.78 -5.17 8.29
N MET A 104 5.93 -5.37 7.64
CA MET A 104 6.42 -6.72 7.30
C MET A 104 7.27 -7.37 8.41
N ASP A 105 7.60 -6.62 9.46
CA ASP A 105 8.28 -7.10 10.66
C ASP A 105 7.32 -7.15 11.86
N GLY A 106 7.31 -8.26 12.62
CA GLY A 106 6.49 -8.42 13.84
C GLY A 106 5.16 -9.14 13.62
N ASP A 107 4.19 -8.90 14.50
CA ASP A 107 2.91 -9.62 14.60
C ASP A 107 1.83 -9.11 13.62
N TYR A 108 2.26 -8.63 12.46
CA TYR A 108 1.40 -8.06 11.42
C TYR A 108 1.24 -9.00 10.21
N VAL A 109 0.06 -8.98 9.61
CA VAL A 109 -0.22 -9.62 8.32
C VAL A 109 -0.36 -8.54 7.25
N VAL A 110 0.47 -8.60 6.21
CA VAL A 110 0.41 -7.70 5.06
C VAL A 110 -0.21 -8.42 3.86
N LEU A 111 -1.31 -7.87 3.34
CA LEU A 111 -2.01 -8.35 2.15
C LEU A 111 -1.99 -7.29 1.04
N SER A 112 -2.21 -7.71 -0.22
CA SER A 112 -2.33 -6.77 -1.34
C SER A 112 -3.20 -7.29 -2.48
N ILE A 113 -3.75 -6.38 -3.28
CA ILE A 113 -4.43 -6.67 -4.56
C ILE A 113 -3.95 -5.74 -5.67
N GLY A 114 -4.27 -6.06 -6.92
CA GLY A 114 -4.18 -5.10 -8.02
C GLY A 114 -5.08 -3.89 -7.75
N MET A 115 -4.52 -2.69 -7.85
CA MET A 115 -5.20 -1.43 -7.50
C MET A 115 -6.37 -1.17 -8.46
N PRO A 116 -7.62 -0.99 -7.96
CA PRO A 116 -8.78 -0.72 -8.82
C PRO A 116 -8.59 0.53 -9.69
N LEU A 117 -9.03 0.48 -10.95
CA LEU A 117 -8.85 1.60 -11.91
C LEU A 117 -9.36 2.96 -11.39
N PRO A 118 -10.50 3.08 -10.68
CA PRO A 118 -10.93 4.36 -10.11
C PRO A 118 -9.96 4.92 -9.05
N MET A 119 -9.24 4.05 -8.34
CA MET A 119 -8.24 4.41 -7.35
C MET A 119 -6.94 4.86 -8.01
N GLN A 120 -6.53 4.21 -9.10
CA GLN A 120 -5.41 4.67 -9.94
C GLN A 120 -5.67 6.10 -10.45
N ALA A 121 -6.83 6.34 -11.06
CA ALA A 121 -7.21 7.65 -11.61
C ALA A 121 -7.32 8.75 -10.53
N TRP A 122 -7.79 8.40 -9.32
CA TRP A 122 -7.80 9.33 -8.18
C TRP A 122 -6.38 9.69 -7.70
N LEU A 123 -5.49 8.70 -7.62
CA LEU A 123 -4.10 8.87 -7.21
C LEU A 123 -3.30 9.68 -8.24
N GLU A 124 -3.53 9.45 -9.54
CA GLU A 124 -2.99 10.28 -10.62
C GLU A 124 -3.47 11.73 -10.53
N ALA A 125 -4.77 11.96 -10.26
CA ALA A 125 -5.31 13.31 -10.10
C ALA A 125 -4.70 14.05 -8.89
N PHE A 126 -4.46 13.33 -7.78
CA PHE A 126 -3.79 13.88 -6.59
C PHE A 126 -2.33 14.27 -6.89
N ILE A 127 -1.55 13.38 -7.53
CA ILE A 127 -0.18 13.66 -7.97
C ILE A 127 -0.17 14.84 -8.96
N GLY A 128 -1.05 14.83 -9.97
CA GLY A 128 -1.14 15.88 -10.98
C GLY A 128 -1.47 17.26 -10.38
N LYS A 129 -2.37 17.32 -9.39
CA LYS A 129 -2.77 18.58 -8.74
C LYS A 129 -1.69 19.16 -7.82
N HIS A 130 -0.94 18.33 -7.11
CA HIS A 130 0.13 18.80 -6.22
C HIS A 130 1.51 18.87 -6.89
N GLY A 131 1.62 18.34 -8.12
CA GLY A 131 2.87 18.13 -8.85
C GLY A 131 3.57 16.83 -8.45
N GLU A 132 4.58 16.43 -9.20
CA GLU A 132 5.48 15.36 -8.78
C GLU A 132 6.48 15.87 -7.74
N LEU A 133 6.78 15.04 -6.73
CA LEU A 133 7.96 15.24 -5.89
C LEU A 133 9.19 14.78 -6.70
N ILE A 134 9.59 15.60 -7.68
CA ILE A 134 10.78 15.33 -8.49
C ILE A 134 11.98 15.25 -7.54
N GLU A 135 12.60 14.07 -7.45
CA GLU A 135 13.93 13.94 -6.85
C GLU A 135 14.90 14.79 -7.65
N VAL A 136 15.12 16.03 -7.20
CA VAL A 136 16.19 16.88 -7.69
C VAL A 136 17.51 16.28 -7.22
N ARG A 137 17.98 15.28 -7.98
CA ARG A 137 19.33 14.69 -7.87
C ARG A 137 20.33 15.83 -7.91
N ARG A 138 20.72 16.31 -6.72
CA ARG A 138 21.66 17.41 -6.53
C ARG A 138 22.93 17.05 -7.26
N LYS A 139 23.17 17.68 -8.43
CA LYS A 139 24.38 17.45 -9.23
C LYS A 139 25.58 17.58 -8.30
N LYS A 140 26.29 16.48 -8.03
CA LYS A 140 27.57 16.51 -7.31
C LYS A 140 28.42 17.57 -8.01
N ARG A 141 28.77 18.64 -7.29
CA ARG A 141 29.56 19.75 -7.86
C ARG A 141 30.83 19.15 -8.46
N LYS A 142 31.15 19.46 -9.72
CA LYS A 142 32.42 19.05 -10.34
C LYS A 142 33.56 19.52 -9.42
N GLY A 143 34.36 18.59 -8.91
CA GLY A 143 35.39 18.83 -7.89
C GLY A 143 35.19 18.10 -6.56
N ALA A 144 33.97 17.66 -6.21
CA ALA A 144 33.68 16.95 -4.95
C ALA A 144 34.16 15.47 -4.92
N GLY A 145 35.36 15.19 -5.47
CA GLY A 145 35.90 13.84 -5.58
C GLY A 145 36.98 13.69 -6.65
N ARG A 146 38.15 14.30 -6.43
CA ARG A 146 39.46 13.88 -6.97
C ARG A 146 40.57 14.75 -6.35
N ALA A 147 41.23 14.23 -5.32
CA ALA A 147 42.55 14.70 -4.91
C ALA A 147 43.58 13.97 -5.79
N SER A 148 43.88 14.54 -6.95
CA SER A 148 44.85 14.00 -7.90
C SER A 148 46.21 14.66 -7.71
N GLU A 149 47.21 13.87 -7.29
CA GLU A 149 48.64 13.94 -7.70
C GLU A 149 49.41 15.27 -7.46
N GLN A 150 50.75 15.34 -7.34
CA GLN A 150 51.90 14.42 -7.45
C GLN A 150 53.02 15.03 -6.54
N LEU A 151 54.27 14.58 -6.29
CA LEU A 151 55.27 13.61 -6.80
C LEU A 151 56.09 13.11 -5.56
N PRO A 152 57.01 12.11 -5.67
CA PRO A 152 57.88 11.68 -4.57
C PRO A 152 59.13 12.57 -4.39
N LYS A 153 59.98 12.21 -3.42
CA LYS A 153 61.39 12.64 -3.28
C LYS A 153 62.31 11.43 -3.46
#